data_AF-A0A956QIN7-F1
#
_entry.id   AF-A0A956QIN7-F1
#
_cell.length_a   1.000
_cell.length_b   1.000
_cell.length_c   1.000
_cell.angle_alpha   90.00
_cell.angle_beta   90.00
_cell.angle_gamma   90.00
#
_symmetry.space_group_name_H-M   'P 1'
#
loop_
_entity.id
_entity.type
_entity.pdbx_description
1 polymer ?
#
loop_
_entity_poly.entity_id
_entity_poly.type
_entity_poly.pdbx_seq_one_letter_code
_entity_poly.pdbx_strand_id
1 'polypeptide(L)'
;MQLLFYFVPFPLWLSAVFSKVRVGLVELFVMRSFRKIPPHEIVLPAITANYAGLPISVAQLQTHYMAGGNIRNVVAALIAATKAG
;
A
#
# COMPACT_ATOMS: atom_id res chain seq x y z
N MET A 1 -13.08 28.74 3.64
CA MET A 1 -13.13 27.81 2.48
C MET A 1 -12.02 26.79 2.63
N GLN A 2 -12.31 25.63 3.22
CA GLN A 2 -11.32 24.70 3.79
C GLN A 2 -11.39 23.29 3.16
N LEU A 3 -11.84 23.20 1.89
CA LEU A 3 -12.11 21.92 1.23
C LEU A 3 -10.94 21.35 0.40
N LEU A 4 -9.87 22.10 0.14
CA LEU A 4 -8.77 21.61 -0.73
C LEU A 4 -7.83 20.61 -0.04
N PHE A 5 -7.85 20.48 1.28
CA PHE A 5 -6.92 19.59 2.02
C PHE A 5 -7.45 18.16 2.22
N TYR A 6 -8.66 17.84 1.76
CA TYR A 6 -9.23 16.48 1.93
C TYR A 6 -8.96 15.55 0.75
N PHE A 7 -8.41 16.08 -0.35
CA PHE A 7 -8.31 15.35 -1.61
C PHE A 7 -7.03 14.49 -1.72
N VAL A 8 -5.97 14.85 -0.98
CA VAL A 8 -4.71 14.12 -0.98
C VAL A 8 -4.55 13.39 0.35
N PRO A 9 -4.35 12.06 0.37
CA PRO A 9 -4.10 11.30 1.59
C PRO A 9 -2.69 11.57 2.11
N PHE A 10 -2.43 12.80 2.54
CA PHE A 10 -1.14 13.25 3.07
C PHE A 10 -0.67 12.43 4.29
N PRO A 11 -1.55 12.08 5.26
CA PRO A 11 -1.14 11.25 6.39
C PRO A 11 -0.67 9.85 5.97
N LEU A 12 -1.33 9.26 4.96
CA LEU A 12 -1.00 7.93 4.47
C LEU A 12 0.33 7.92 3.72
N TRP A 13 0.56 8.95 2.90
CA TRP A 13 1.84 9.15 2.22
C TRP A 13 2.99 9.28 3.20
N LEU A 14 2.80 10.08 4.25
CA LEU A 14 3.79 10.29 5.29
C LEU A 14 4.18 8.95 5.97
N SER A 15 3.20 8.11 6.31
CA SER A 15 3.44 6.76 6.84
C SER A 15 4.22 5.87 5.87
N ALA A 16 3.90 5.92 4.56
CA ALA A 16 4.62 5.14 3.54
C ALA A 16 6.09 5.56 3.42
N VAL A 17 6.37 6.87 3.44
CA VAL A 17 7.73 7.42 3.37
C VAL A 17 8.56 7.02 4.58
N PHE A 18 8.01 7.13 5.80
CA PHE A 18 8.70 6.71 7.01
C PHE A 18 9.05 5.22 6.99
N SER A 19 8.16 4.40 6.42
CA SER A 19 8.40 2.97 6.24
C SER A 19 9.24 2.64 5.00
N LYS A 20 9.91 3.61 4.36
CA LYS A 20 10.73 3.43 3.14
C LYS A 20 10.00 2.75 1.98
N VAL A 21 8.67 2.77 1.97
CA VAL A 21 7.87 2.24 0.86
C VAL A 21 7.85 3.32 -0.22
N ARG A 22 8.36 2.97 -1.41
CA ARG A 22 8.41 3.89 -2.56
C ARG A 22 6.99 4.12 -3.11
N VAL A 23 6.26 5.06 -2.51
CA VAL A 23 4.96 5.52 -3.04
C VAL A 23 4.98 7.03 -3.17
N GLY A 24 4.82 7.52 -4.40
CA GLY A 24 4.70 8.95 -4.66
C GLY A 24 3.30 9.48 -4.30
N LEU A 25 3.21 10.77 -3.97
CA LEU A 25 1.93 11.47 -3.83
C LEU A 25 1.06 11.34 -5.09
N VAL A 26 1.70 11.41 -6.28
CA VAL A 26 1.05 11.22 -7.58
C VAL A 26 0.48 9.80 -7.70
N GLU A 27 1.22 8.80 -7.24
CA GLU A 27 0.79 7.40 -7.32
C GLU A 27 -0.43 7.12 -6.43
N LEU A 28 -0.44 7.66 -5.21
CA LEU A 28 -1.61 7.59 -4.31
C LEU A 28 -2.84 8.26 -4.91
N PHE A 29 -2.65 9.41 -5.56
CA PHE A 29 -3.71 10.12 -6.26
C PHE A 29 -4.26 9.28 -7.43
N VAL A 30 -3.39 8.65 -8.23
CA VAL A 30 -3.80 7.79 -9.35
C VAL A 30 -4.51 6.52 -8.86
N MET A 31 -4.02 5.88 -7.79
CA MET A 31 -4.68 4.73 -7.16
C MET A 31 -6.13 5.06 -6.80
N ARG A 32 -6.33 6.20 -6.11
CA ARG A 32 -7.64 6.62 -5.62
C ARG A 32 -8.56 7.06 -6.75
N SER A 33 -8.07 7.89 -7.65
CA SER A 33 -8.91 8.61 -8.62
C SER A 33 -9.18 7.82 -9.90
N PHE A 34 -8.15 7.19 -10.47
CA PHE A 34 -8.28 6.50 -11.77
C PHE A 34 -8.56 5.01 -11.62
N ARG A 35 -7.97 4.37 -10.61
CA ARG A 35 -8.14 2.91 -10.42
C ARG A 35 -9.25 2.55 -9.42
N LYS A 36 -9.86 3.54 -8.76
CA LYS A 36 -10.83 3.33 -7.65
C LYS A 36 -10.31 2.37 -6.57
N ILE A 37 -8.98 2.31 -6.40
CA ILE A 37 -8.34 1.45 -5.41
C ILE A 37 -8.21 2.27 -4.13
N PRO A 38 -8.77 1.80 -3.00
CA PRO A 38 -8.56 2.44 -1.72
C PRO A 38 -7.07 2.33 -1.34
N PRO A 39 -6.32 3.43 -1.26
CA PRO A 39 -4.87 3.38 -1.08
C PRO A 39 -4.47 2.76 0.26
N HIS A 40 -5.36 2.76 1.27
CA HIS A 40 -5.08 2.13 2.57
C HIS A 40 -4.95 0.60 2.47
N GLU A 41 -5.71 -0.06 1.60
CA GLU A 41 -5.64 -1.52 1.41
C GLU A 41 -4.32 -1.95 0.76
N ILE A 42 -3.63 -1.05 0.07
CA ILE A 42 -2.36 -1.33 -0.60
C ILE A 42 -1.19 -0.93 0.31
N VAL A 43 -1.23 0.30 0.84
CA VAL A 43 -0.11 0.89 1.58
C VAL A 43 0.11 0.20 2.91
N LEU A 44 -0.94 -0.16 3.66
CA LEU A 44 -0.78 -0.81 4.96
C LEU A 44 -0.09 -2.18 4.83
N PRO A 45 -0.54 -3.11 3.96
CA PRO A 45 0.19 -4.35 3.74
C PRO A 45 1.59 -4.14 3.16
N ALA A 46 1.80 -3.12 2.32
CA ALA A 46 3.13 -2.80 1.80
C ALA A 46 4.10 -2.37 2.92
N ILE A 47 3.63 -1.55 3.86
CA ILE A 47 4.39 -1.15 5.05
C ILE A 47 4.76 -2.39 5.88
N THR A 48 3.78 -3.25 6.17
CA THR A 48 4.01 -4.47 6.95
C THR A 48 4.98 -5.42 6.26
N ALA A 49 4.84 -5.61 4.94
CA ALA A 49 5.75 -6.42 4.13
C ALA A 49 7.18 -5.85 4.17
N ASN A 50 7.34 -4.54 4.04
CA ASN A 50 8.65 -3.90 4.10
C ASN A 50 9.30 -4.02 5.49
N TYR A 51 8.53 -3.87 6.56
CA TYR A 51 9.03 -4.13 7.93
C TYR A 51 9.43 -5.59 8.15
N ALA A 52 8.77 -6.54 7.49
CA ALA A 52 9.14 -7.95 7.50
C ALA A 52 10.31 -8.29 6.56
N GLY A 53 10.88 -7.30 5.85
CA GLY A 53 11.98 -7.50 4.90
C GLY A 53 11.58 -8.20 3.60
N LEU A 54 10.28 -8.26 3.28
CA LEU A 54 9.79 -8.87 2.04
C LEU A 54 9.97 -7.89 0.86
N PRO A 55 10.66 -8.28 -0.22
CA PRO A 55 10.92 -7.41 -1.38
C PRO A 55 9.70 -7.33 -2.32
N ILE A 56 8.54 -6.91 -1.77
CA ILE A 56 7.29 -6.81 -2.52
C ILE A 56 7.05 -5.35 -2.91
N SER A 57 6.80 -5.11 -4.20
CA SER A 57 6.50 -3.78 -4.71
C SER A 57 5.01 -3.45 -4.57
N VAL A 58 4.71 -2.16 -4.44
CA VAL A 58 3.34 -1.64 -4.39
C VAL A 58 2.56 -1.93 -5.68
N ALA A 59 3.23 -1.93 -6.82
CA ALA A 59 2.64 -2.30 -8.11
C ALA A 59 2.17 -3.76 -8.15
N GLN A 60 2.92 -4.70 -7.55
CA GLN A 60 2.49 -6.10 -7.45
C GLN A 60 1.25 -6.25 -6.57
N LEU A 61 1.20 -5.53 -5.44
CA LEU A 61 0.04 -5.52 -4.55
C LEU A 61 -1.20 -4.93 -5.27
N GLN A 62 -1.03 -3.87 -6.06
CA GLN A 62 -2.09 -3.32 -6.90
C GLN A 62 -2.60 -4.33 -7.92
N THR A 63 -1.72 -4.99 -8.67
CA THR A 63 -2.14 -5.99 -9.66
C THR A 63 -2.91 -7.12 -8.99
N HIS A 64 -2.47 -7.58 -7.81
CA HIS A 64 -3.18 -8.61 -7.06
C HIS A 64 -4.55 -8.14 -6.55
N TYR A 65 -4.65 -6.88 -6.09
CA TYR A 65 -5.92 -6.27 -5.70
C TYR A 65 -6.90 -6.21 -6.88
N MET A 66 -6.42 -5.79 -8.06
CA MET A 66 -7.24 -5.69 -9.27
C MET A 66 -7.67 -7.07 -9.79
N ALA A 67 -6.91 -8.12 -9.49
CA ALA A 67 -7.31 -9.51 -9.73
C ALA A 67 -8.38 -10.02 -8.75
N GLY A 68 -8.83 -9.20 -7.79
CA GLY A 68 -9.82 -9.57 -6.78
C GLY A 68 -9.25 -10.32 -5.58
N GLY A 69 -7.93 -10.37 -5.43
CA GLY A 69 -7.25 -11.07 -4.34
C GLY A 69 -7.23 -10.28 -3.03
N ASN A 70 -7.15 -10.99 -1.90
CA ASN A 70 -7.03 -10.39 -0.58
C ASN A 70 -5.55 -10.18 -0.21
N ILE A 71 -5.05 -8.96 -0.45
CA ILE A 71 -3.66 -8.58 -0.21
C ILE A 71 -3.23 -8.83 1.24
N ARG A 72 -4.09 -8.47 2.21
CA ARG A 72 -3.76 -8.57 3.63
C ARG A 72 -3.46 -10.02 4.03
N ASN A 73 -4.27 -10.95 3.56
CA ASN A 73 -4.08 -12.38 3.82
C ASN A 73 -2.80 -12.91 3.15
N VAL A 74 -2.53 -12.51 1.91
CA VAL A 74 -1.33 -12.95 1.18
C VAL A 74 -0.06 -12.44 1.86
N VAL A 75 -0.01 -11.15 2.22
CA VAL A 75 1.14 -10.59 2.94
C VAL A 75 1.33 -11.25 4.30
N ALA A 76 0.25 -11.46 5.07
CA ALA A 76 0.34 -12.15 6.36
C ALA A 76 0.87 -13.58 6.22
N ALA A 77 0.40 -14.34 5.21
CA ALA A 77 0.86 -15.68 4.93
C ALA A 77 2.35 -15.71 4.51
N LEU A 78 2.79 -14.75 3.69
CA LEU A 78 4.20 -14.62 3.31
C LEU A 78 5.09 -14.32 4.52
N ILE A 79 4.67 -13.39 5.38
CA ILE A 79 5.40 -13.08 6.62
C ILE A 79 5.50 -14.33 7.52
N ALA A 80 4.40 -15.06 7.68
CA ALA A 80 4.38 -16.29 8.47
C ALA A 80 5.33 -17.35 7.89
N ALA A 81 5.31 -17.55 6.57
CA ALA A 81 6.21 -18.48 5.89
C ALA A 81 7.69 -18.08 6.05
N THR A 82 8.02 -16.80 5.91
CA THR A 82 9.39 -16.29 6.07
C THR A 82 9.88 -16.38 7.52
N LYS A 83 9.00 -16.24 8.51
CA LYS A 83 9.36 -16.34 9.93
C LYS A 83 9.43 -17.78 10.44
N ALA A 84 8.74 -18.71 9.79
CA ALA A 84 8.67 -20.12 10.19
C ALA A 84 9.84 -20.98 9.64
N GLY A 85 10.59 -20.46 8.66
CA GLY A 85 11.83 -21.06 8.17
C GLY A 85 13.04 -20.54 8.93
#